data_AF-A0A6B0VM96-F1
#
_entry.id   AF-A0A6B0VM96-F1
#
_cell.length_a   1.000
_cell.length_b   1.000
_cell.length_c   1.000
_cell.angle_alpha   90.00
_cell.angle_beta   90.00
_cell.angle_gamma   90.00
#
_symmetry.space_group_name_H-M   'P 1'
#
loop_
_entity.id
_entity.type
_entity.pdbx_description
1 polymer ?
#
loop_
_entity_poly.entity_id
_entity_poly.type
_entity_poly.pdbx_seq_one_letter_code
_entity_poly.pdbx_strand_id
1 'polypeptide(L)' 'MKSQLDSITAGVFEEQDGHLTQSDPGPKIDRIAEITEKLDGLAQKASGETADYILAARNHCLEYLEERDGDEQSRDAGPE' A
#
# COMPACT_ATOMS: atom_id res chain seq x y z
N MET A 1 0.02 -48.98 9.48
CA MET A 1 0.50 -47.67 10.00
C MET A 1 1.24 -46.86 8.92
N LYS A 2 0.74 -46.80 7.68
CA LYS A 2 1.28 -45.95 6.61
C LYS A 2 0.31 -44.82 6.25
N SER A 3 -0.99 -45.09 6.36
CA SER A 3 -2.08 -44.16 6.04
C SER A 3 -2.21 -42.92 6.95
N GLN A 4 -1.60 -42.93 8.15
CA GLN A 4 -1.62 -41.75 9.03
C GLN A 4 -0.54 -40.72 8.66
N LEU A 5 0.59 -41.14 8.07
CA LEU A 5 1.61 -40.21 7.60
C LEU A 5 1.19 -39.50 6.31
N ASP A 6 0.56 -40.22 5.38
CA ASP A 6 0.03 -39.62 4.14
C ASP A 6 -1.04 -38.53 4.40
N SER A 7 -1.83 -38.67 5.47
CA SER A 7 -2.86 -37.68 5.85
C SER A 7 -2.25 -36.40 6.44
N ILE A 8 -1.14 -36.52 7.17
CA ILE A 8 -0.40 -35.35 7.69
C ILE A 8 0.31 -34.62 6.54
N THR A 9 0.86 -35.37 5.59
CA THR A 9 1.50 -34.78 4.40
C THR A 9 0.48 -34.14 3.46
N ALA A 10 -0.76 -34.63 3.34
CA ALA A 10 -1.78 -33.92 2.55
C ALA A 10 -2.26 -32.63 3.24
N GLY A 11 -2.55 -32.68 4.55
CA GLY A 11 -3.03 -31.52 5.31
C GLY A 11 -2.02 -30.38 5.48
N VAL A 12 -0.72 -30.69 5.46
CA VAL A 12 0.35 -29.67 5.56
C VAL A 12 0.52 -28.87 4.27
N PHE A 13 0.08 -29.39 3.11
CA PHE A 13 0.23 -28.69 1.83
C PHE A 13 -1.04 -27.92 1.42
N GLU A 14 -2.24 -28.31 1.88
CA GLU A 14 -3.48 -27.54 1.61
C GLU A 14 -3.60 -26.25 2.43
N GLU A 15 -2.90 -26.11 3.56
CA GLU A 15 -2.99 -24.89 4.40
C GLU A 15 -2.03 -23.76 3.97
N GLN A 16 -1.21 -23.97 2.93
CA GLN A 16 -0.33 -22.90 2.43
C GLN A 16 -0.87 -22.13 1.22
N ASP A 17 -1.97 -22.58 0.60
CA ASP A 17 -2.51 -21.94 -0.61
C ASP A 17 -3.53 -20.81 -0.34
N GLY A 18 -3.83 -20.54 0.95
CA GLY A 18 -5.00 -19.75 1.32
C GLY A 18 -4.79 -18.45 2.10
N HIS A 19 -3.59 -18.11 2.61
CA HIS A 19 -3.56 -17.05 3.63
C HIS A 19 -2.34 -16.14 3.80
N LEU A 20 -1.33 -16.13 2.93
CA LEU A 20 -0.20 -15.20 3.12
C LEU A 20 0.28 -14.59 1.81
N THR A 21 -0.55 -13.74 1.24
CA THR A 21 -0.20 -12.37 0.84
C THR A 21 -1.40 -11.82 0.09
N GLN A 22 -2.43 -11.41 0.85
CA GLN A 22 -3.11 -10.20 0.40
C GLN A 22 -1.98 -9.15 0.43
N SER A 23 -1.34 -8.92 -0.72
CA SER A 23 -0.55 -7.71 -0.92
C SER A 23 -1.54 -6.62 -0.56
N ASP A 24 -1.41 -6.08 0.65
CA ASP A 24 -2.28 -5.01 1.11
C ASP A 24 -2.21 -4.00 -0.04
N PRO A 25 -3.33 -3.80 -0.79
CA PRO A 25 -3.27 -2.98 -1.97
C PRO A 25 -2.86 -1.63 -1.43
N GLY A 26 -1.60 -1.25 -1.71
CA GLY A 26 -0.97 -0.08 -1.11
C GLY A 26 -1.97 1.08 -1.11
N PRO A 27 -1.95 1.92 -0.07
CA PRO A 27 -3.07 2.79 0.27
C PRO A 27 -3.69 3.41 -0.98
N LYS A 28 -5.01 3.23 -1.15
CA LYS A 28 -5.74 3.68 -2.34
C LYS A 28 -5.39 5.14 -2.63
N ILE A 29 -5.08 5.46 -3.88
CA ILE A 29 -4.73 6.82 -4.32
C ILE A 29 -5.77 7.85 -3.82
N ASP A 30 -7.05 7.51 -3.92
CA ASP A 30 -8.16 8.33 -3.38
C ASP A 30 -8.03 8.62 -1.87
N ARG A 31 -7.54 7.65 -1.11
CA ARG A 31 -7.33 7.77 0.33
C ARG A 31 -6.15 8.67 0.65
N ILE A 32 -5.07 8.58 -0.13
CA ILE A 32 -3.90 9.47 0.02
C ILE A 32 -4.26 10.90 -0.37
N ALA A 33 -5.02 11.10 -1.46
CA ALA A 33 -5.54 12.41 -1.85
C ALA A 33 -6.41 13.05 -0.74
N GLU A 34 -7.32 12.28 -0.13
CA GLU A 34 -8.12 12.76 1.01
C GLU A 34 -7.26 13.17 2.22
N ILE A 35 -6.18 12.42 2.49
CA ILE A 35 -5.25 12.73 3.58
C ILE A 35 -4.49 14.02 3.27
N THR A 36 -4.02 14.21 2.03
CA THR A 36 -3.34 15.44 1.58
C THR A 36 -4.22 16.67 1.79
N GLU A 37 -5.50 16.61 1.41
CA GLU A 37 -6.45 17.72 1.62
C GLU A 37 -6.63 18.06 3.11
N LYS A 38 -6.73 17.04 3.96
CA LYS A 38 -6.83 17.24 5.42
C LYS A 38 -5.57 17.84 6.01
N LEU A 39 -4.39 17.43 5.53
CA LEU A 39 -3.11 18.00 5.93
C LEU A 39 -2.98 19.45 5.49
N ASP A 40 -3.46 19.82 4.30
CA ASP A 40 -3.53 21.21 3.85
C ASP A 40 -4.41 22.07 4.77
N GLY A 41 -5.57 21.55 5.17
CA GLY A 41 -6.45 22.22 6.14
C GLY A 41 -5.84 22.36 7.54
N LEU A 42 -4.99 21.40 7.94
CA LEU A 42 -4.26 21.44 9.22
C LEU A 42 -3.06 22.39 9.17
N ALA A 43 -2.34 22.44 8.05
CA ALA A 43 -1.20 23.34 7.85
C ALA A 43 -1.62 24.82 7.97
N GLN A 44 -2.82 25.16 7.52
CA GLN A 44 -3.38 26.52 7.66
C GLN A 44 -3.68 26.91 9.12
N LYS A 45 -3.84 25.93 10.02
CA LYS A 45 -4.21 26.14 11.42
C LYS A 45 -3.07 25.91 12.40
N ALA A 46 -2.03 25.20 11.97
CA ALA A 46 -0.87 24.88 12.77
C ALA A 46 0.20 25.98 12.68
N SER A 47 1.08 26.04 13.67
CA SER A 47 2.21 26.97 13.71
C SER A 47 3.43 26.34 14.35
N GLY A 48 4.62 26.82 13.99
CA GLY A 48 5.89 26.31 14.52
C GLY A 48 6.13 24.87 14.08
N GLU A 49 6.79 24.09 14.94
CA GLU A 49 7.25 22.72 14.64
C GLU A 49 6.12 21.78 14.19
N THR A 50 4.90 21.95 14.70
CA THR A 50 3.73 21.18 14.25
C THR A 50 3.39 21.44 12.78
N ALA A 51 3.52 22.69 12.31
CA ALA A 51 3.29 23.01 10.91
C ALA A 51 4.36 22.36 10.02
N ASP A 52 5.62 22.33 10.47
CA ASP A 52 6.72 21.69 9.73
C ASP A 52 6.48 20.18 9.56
N TYR A 53 6.04 19.49 10.63
CA TYR A 53 5.68 18.07 10.53
C TYR A 53 4.49 17.80 9.62
N ILE A 54 3.46 18.67 9.65
CA ILE A 54 2.29 18.55 8.77
C ILE A 54 2.70 18.72 7.30
N LEU A 55 3.56 19.69 7.01
CA LEU A 55 4.07 19.93 5.66
C LEU A 55 4.94 18.77 5.17
N ALA A 56 5.80 18.20 6.03
CA ALA A 56 6.59 17.02 5.69
C ALA A 56 5.70 15.81 5.37
N ALA A 57 4.67 15.55 6.19
CA ALA A 57 3.72 14.47 5.94
C ALA A 57 2.92 14.68 4.64
N ARG A 58 2.56 15.93 4.33
CA ARG A 58 1.88 16.30 3.09
C ARG A 58 2.77 16.04 1.87
N ASN A 59 4.03 16.45 1.93
CA ASN A 59 4.97 16.25 0.83
C ASN A 59 5.17 14.75 0.54
N HIS A 60 5.32 13.92 1.57
CA HIS A 60 5.39 12.46 1.39
C HIS A 60 4.13 11.87 0.73
N CYS A 61 2.94 12.40 1.04
CA CYS A 61 1.71 11.97 0.37
C CYS A 61 1.70 12.37 -1.11
N LEU A 62 2.23 13.54 -1.46
CA LEU A 62 2.35 14.00 -2.85
C LEU A 62 3.36 13.16 -3.63
N GLU A 63 4.54 12.90 -3.05
CA GLU A 63 5.56 12.04 -3.67
C GLU A 63 5.00 10.64 -3.98
N TYR A 64 4.23 10.05 -3.05
CA TYR A 64 3.59 8.74 -3.26
C TYR A 64 2.57 8.75 -4.43
N LEU A 65 1.85 9.86 -4.61
CA LEU A 65 0.91 10.01 -5.72
C LEU A 65 1.66 10.16 -7.05
N GLU A 66 2.70 11.00 -7.08
CA GLU A 66 3.54 11.24 -8.27
C GLU A 66 4.27 9.97 -8.74
N GLU A 67 4.77 9.15 -7.81
CA GLU A 67 5.42 7.86 -8.12
C GLU A 67 4.44 6.87 -8.78
N ARG A 68 3.19 6.85 -8.32
CA ARG A 68 2.14 5.96 -8.85
C ARG A 68 1.64 6.37 -10.24
N ASP A 69 1.50 7.66 -10.50
CA ASP A 69 1.17 8.17 -11.83
C ASP A 69 2.24 7.78 -12.88
N GLY A 70 3.51 7.64 -12.47
CA GLY A 70 4.61 7.17 -13.32
C GLY A 70 4.61 5.65 -13.61
N ASP A 71 4.18 4.83 -12.65
CA ASP A 71 4.10 3.37 -12.79
C ASP A 71 2.96 2.90 -13.69
N GLU A 72 1.83 3.63 -13.74
CA GLU A 72 0.70 3.31 -14.63
C GLU A 72 1.01 3.60 -16.10
N GLN A 73 1.93 4.53 -16.39
CA GLN A 73 2.33 4.88 -17.77
C GLN A 73 3.33 3.88 -18.38
N SER A 74 3.98 3.06 -17.55
CA SER A 74 5.02 2.09 -17.99
C SER A 74 4.47 0.71 -18.39
N ARG A 75 3.15 0.46 -18.22
CA ARG A 75 2.52 -0.83 -18.54
C ARG A 75 1.92 -0.92 -19.95
N ASP A 76 1.98 0.16 -20.74
CA ASP A 76 1.43 0.23 -22.11
C ASP A 76 2.49 0.05 -23.21
N ALA A 77 3.64 -0.56 -22.90
CA ALA A 77 4.61 -0.99 -23.90
C ALA A 77 4.61 -2.53 -24.01
N GLY A 78 3.50 -3.08 -24.52
CA GLY A 78 3.44 -4.47 -25.00
C GLY A 78 4.25 -4.64 -26.29
N PRO A 79 4.86 -5.81 -26.54
CA PRO A 79 5.83 -5.99 -27.62
C PRO A 79 5.14 -6.16 -28.98
N GLU A 80 5.69 -5.56 -30.03
CA GLU A 80 5.49 -5.98 -31.43
C GLU A 80 6.64 -6.89 -31.89
#